data_AF-A0A8T0CYY6-F1
#
_entry.id   AF-A0A8T0CYY6-F1
#
_cell.length_a   1.000
_cell.length_b   1.000
_cell.length_c   1.000
_cell.angle_alpha   90.00
_cell.angle_beta   90.00
_cell.angle_gamma   90.00
#
_symmetry.space_group_name_H-M   'P 1'
#
loop_
_entity.id
_entity.type
_entity.pdbx_description
1 polymer ?
#
loop_
_entity_poly.entity_id
_entity_poly.type
_entity_poly.pdbx_seq_one_letter_code
_entity_poly.pdbx_strand_id
1 'polypeptide(L)' 'MAQKVVLKIMTMTDDRTKQKAIEAAADIYGVDSIAADMKDQKLTVIGKMDQWRW' A
#
# COMPACT_ATOMS: atom_id res chain seq x y z
N MET A 1 -6.31 6.24 -16.14
CA MET A 1 -5.81 7.25 -15.18
C MET A 1 -5.20 6.51 -14.00
N ALA A 2 -4.18 7.05 -13.32
CA ALA A 2 -3.64 6.41 -12.12
C ALA A 2 -4.65 6.52 -10.97
N GLN A 3 -4.84 5.44 -10.23
CA GLN A 3 -5.71 5.34 -9.07
C GLN A 3 -4.89 5.62 -7.81
N LYS A 4 -5.51 6.27 -6.83
CA LYS A 4 -4.96 6.48 -5.50
C LYS A 4 -5.82 5.76 -4.49
N VAL A 5 -5.23 4.77 -3.81
CA VAL A 5 -5.90 3.98 -2.78
C VAL A 5 -5.23 4.28 -1.43
N VAL A 6 -6.05 4.49 -0.41
CA VAL A 6 -5.60 4.72 0.96
C VAL A 6 -6.16 3.62 1.84
N LEU A 7 -5.27 2.86 2.46
CA LEU A 7 -5.59 1.75 3.35
C LEU A 7 -5.15 2.10 4.77
N LYS A 8 -5.97 1.71 5.76
CA LYS A 8 -5.60 1.79 7.17
C LYS A 8 -5.13 0.41 7.62
N ILE A 9 -3.86 0.30 8.00
CA ILE A 9 -3.23 -0.96 8.42
C ILE A 9 -3.11 -0.96 9.95
N MET A 10 -4.13 -1.48 10.64
CA MET A 10 -4.20 -1.43 12.11
C MET A 10 -3.04 -2.14 12.83
N THR A 11 -2.34 -3.03 12.13
CA THR A 11 -1.20 -3.80 12.67
C THR A 11 0.16 -3.19 12.34
N MET A 12 0.19 -1.99 11.74
CA MET A 12 1.43 -1.27 11.43
C MET A 12 1.98 -0.60 12.69
N THR A 13 2.49 -1.41 13.62
CA THR A 13 2.91 -1.02 14.98
C THR A 13 4.42 -0.91 15.13
N ASP A 14 5.18 -1.35 14.13
CA ASP A 14 6.64 -1.46 14.17
C ASP A 14 7.19 -1.49 12.74
N ASP A 15 8.51 -1.34 12.59
CA ASP A 15 9.14 -1.31 11.26
C ASP A 15 9.00 -2.64 10.50
N ARG A 16 8.91 -3.78 11.20
CA ARG A 16 8.73 -5.08 10.57
C ARG A 16 7.33 -5.22 9.97
N THR A 17 6.30 -4.77 10.67
CA THR A 17 4.92 -4.76 10.16
C THR A 17 4.72 -3.72 9.06
N LYS A 18 5.37 -2.55 9.16
CA LYS A 18 5.46 -1.55 8.08
C LYS A 18 6.10 -2.12 6.81
N GLN A 19 7.24 -2.79 6.93
CA GLN A 19 7.94 -3.37 5.78
C GLN A 19 7.05 -4.40 5.06
N LYS A 20 6.41 -5.30 5.81
CA LYS A 20 5.47 -6.29 5.24
C LYS A 20 4.31 -5.66 4.49
N ALA A 21 3.76 -4.56 5.01
CA ALA A 21 2.67 -3.85 4.34
C ALA A 21 3.12 -3.23 3.01
N ILE A 22 4.34 -2.70 2.97
CA ILE A 22 4.93 -2.17 1.73
C ILE A 22 5.21 -3.29 0.73
N GLU A 23 5.81 -4.41 1.17
CA GLU A 23 6.10 -5.57 0.32
C GLU A 23 4.82 -6.13 -0.30
N ALA A 24 3.76 -6.29 0.50
CA ALA A 24 2.46 -6.75 0.02
C ALA A 24 1.83 -5.79 -1.00
N ALA A 25 2.01 -4.48 -0.84
CA ALA A 25 1.53 -3.51 -1.82
C ALA A 25 2.40 -3.46 -3.08
N ALA A 26 3.72 -3.72 -2.97
CA ALA A 26 4.64 -3.72 -4.10
C ALA A 26 4.43 -4.91 -5.05
N ASP A 27 3.88 -6.01 -4.54
CA ASP A 27 3.54 -7.19 -5.32
C ASP A 27 2.27 -7.00 -6.19
N ILE A 28 1.51 -5.91 -5.98
CA ILE A 28 0.32 -5.61 -6.77
C ILE A 28 0.74 -5.11 -8.15
N TYR A 29 0.23 -5.77 -9.20
CA TYR A 29 0.47 -5.36 -10.58
C TYR A 29 -0.04 -3.94 -10.86
N GLY A 30 0.80 -3.13 -11.50
CA GLY A 30 0.47 -1.76 -11.89
C GLY A 30 0.64 -0.72 -10.78
N VAL A 31 1.31 -1.05 -9.67
CA VAL A 31 1.72 -0.06 -8.66
C VAL A 31 2.90 0.76 -9.18
N ASP A 32 2.78 2.08 -9.08
CA ASP A 32 3.83 3.03 -9.44
C ASP A 32 4.54 3.57 -8.18
N SER A 33 3.79 3.76 -7.08
CA SER A 33 4.33 4.33 -5.84
C SER A 33 3.59 3.84 -4.60
N ILE A 34 4.34 3.69 -3.50
CA ILE A 34 3.84 3.31 -2.18
C ILE A 34 4.41 4.27 -1.15
N ALA A 35 3.55 4.73 -0.25
CA ALA A 35 3.94 5.51 0.92
C ALA A 35 3.28 4.93 2.18
N ALA A 36 4.07 4.73 3.23
CA ALA A 36 3.58 4.18 4.49
C ALA A 36 3.85 5.18 5.63
N ASP A 37 2.79 5.59 6.32
CA ASP A 37 2.84 6.45 7.50
C ASP A 37 2.46 5.64 8.75
N MET A 38 3.45 5.41 9.61
CA MET A 38 3.25 4.69 10.87
C MET A 38 2.54 5.55 11.93
N LYS A 39 2.68 6.88 11.80
CA LYS A 39 1.95 7.95 12.50
C LYS A 39 0.46 7.64 12.57
N ASP A 40 -0.07 7.51 11.36
CA ASP A 40 -1.49 7.40 11.06
C ASP A 40 -1.94 5.97 10.73
N GLN A 41 -1.02 5.00 10.83
CA GLN A 41 -1.22 3.61 10.42
C GLN A 41 -1.81 3.49 9.01
N LYS A 42 -1.23 4.24 8.08
CA LYS A 42 -1.79 4.49 6.75
C LYS A 42 -0.82 4.04 5.66
N LEU A 43 -1.35 3.28 4.70
CA LEU A 43 -0.64 2.88 3.49
C LEU A 43 -1.33 3.51 2.28
N THR A 44 -0.59 4.31 1.53
CA THR A 44 -1.07 4.93 0.29
C THR A 44 -0.41 4.23 -0.87
N VAL A 45 -1.22 3.79 -1.82
CA VAL A 45 -0.75 3.12 -3.04
C VAL A 45 -1.27 3.91 -4.24
N ILE A 46 -0.38 4.23 -5.18
CA ILE A 46 -0.70 4.94 -6.40
C ILE A 46 -0.27 4.10 -7.59
N GLY A 47 -1.15 3.94 -8.57
CA GLY A 47 -0.81 3.25 -9.80
C GLY A 47 -2.01 2.91 -10.67
N LYS A 48 -1.76 2.23 -11.78
CA LYS A 48 -2.79 1.67 -12.66
C LYS A 48 -3.07 0.21 -12.26
N MET A 49 -3.49 0.00 -11.02
CA MET A 49 -3.89 -1.34 -10.57
C MET A 49 -5.14 -1.78 -11.35
N ASP A 50 -5.09 -2.97 -11.94
CA ASP A 50 -6.23 -3.54 -12.64
C ASP A 50 -7.22 -4.12 -11.61
N GLN A 51 -8.37 -3.48 -11.43
CA GLN A 51 -9.37 -3.87 -10.43
C GLN A 51 -10.18 -5.11 -10.85
N TRP A 52 -9.98 -5.64 -12.05
CA TRP A 52 -10.77 -6.75 -12.57
C TRP A 52 -10.03 -8.10 -12.62
N ARG A 53 -8.70 -8.09 -12.48
CA ARG A 53 -7.85 -9.28 -12.59
C ARG A 53 -7.44 -9.79 -11.20
N TRP A 54 -8.41 -10.30 -10.45
CA TRP A 54 -8.24 -10.82 -9.09
C TRP A 54 -8.60 -12.30 -9.11
#